data_AF-A0A367AZC2-F1
#
_entry.id   AF-A0A367AZC2-F1
#
_cell.length_a   1.000
_cell.length_b   1.000
_cell.length_c   1.000
_cell.angle_alpha   90.00
_cell.angle_beta   90.00
_cell.angle_gamma   90.00
#
_symmetry.space_group_name_H-M   'P 1'
#
loop_
_entity.id
_entity.type
_entity.pdbx_description
1 polymer ?
#
loop_
_entity_poly.entity_id
_entity_poly.type
_entity_poly.pdbx_seq_one_letter_code
_entity_poly.pdbx_strand_id
1 'polypeptide(L)'
;MVAEETQEKGRRGVAEVKTWLEATTHLSMSWDAYEFPVQCTRKRLDGELKRYDLAGKFIGEKKRPVVVEAKSYETPGHQGSAYQEFLANAYSTTAYEIAEIGDSKTEFIWVTTHPFSLNKWPNLTSRSMLKSAIEALPECLGGESIDEDLLTAVAERLWLLVRHERQNEISLTNLELMSIYQHLGRHP
;
A
#
# COMPACT_ATOMS: atom_id res chain seq x y z
N MET A 1 -27.16 3.76 8.12
CA MET A 1 -26.51 4.73 9.02
C MET A 1 -25.12 4.25 9.44
N VAL A 2 -24.94 3.24 10.32
CA VAL A 2 -23.58 2.78 10.76
C VAL A 2 -22.65 2.35 9.62
N ALA A 3 -23.16 1.61 8.62
CA ALA A 3 -22.36 1.17 7.49
C ALA A 3 -21.92 2.32 6.57
N GLU A 4 -22.78 3.32 6.40
CA GLU A 4 -22.53 4.51 5.57
C GLU A 4 -21.54 5.46 6.24
N GLU A 5 -21.69 5.68 7.55
CA GLU A 5 -20.72 6.42 8.36
C GLU A 5 -19.34 5.75 8.38
N THR A 6 -19.30 4.42 8.43
CA THR A 6 -18.04 3.65 8.36
C THR A 6 -17.38 3.79 6.99
N GLN A 7 -18.16 3.73 5.91
CA GLN A 7 -17.66 3.92 4.55
C GLN A 7 -17.12 5.33 4.34
N GLU A 8 -17.85 6.35 4.81
CA GLU A 8 -17.44 7.76 4.70
C GLU A 8 -16.18 8.05 5.53
N LYS A 9 -16.08 7.49 6.74
CA LYS A 9 -14.87 7.56 7.56
C LYS A 9 -13.67 6.95 6.83
N GLY A 10 -13.86 5.80 6.19
CA GLY A 10 -12.84 5.17 5.35
C GLY A 10 -12.41 6.07 4.19
N ARG A 11 -13.37 6.61 3.44
CA ARG A 11 -13.13 7.50 2.30
C ARG A 11 -12.33 8.74 2.69
N ARG A 12 -12.69 9.38 3.82
CA ARG A 12 -11.94 10.52 4.35
C ARG A 12 -10.52 10.13 4.76
N GLY A 13 -10.36 9.00 5.46
CA GLY A 13 -9.04 8.50 5.84
C GLY A 13 -8.12 8.26 4.64
N VAL A 14 -8.65 7.67 3.56
CA VAL A 14 -7.91 7.44 2.32
C VAL A 14 -7.53 8.76 1.63
N ALA A 15 -8.43 9.74 1.59
CA ALA A 15 -8.14 11.08 1.05
C ALA A 15 -7.02 11.79 1.83
N GLU A 16 -7.04 11.73 3.16
CA GLU A 16 -5.99 12.32 3.99
C GLU A 16 -4.64 11.59 3.83
N VAL A 17 -4.66 10.26 3.67
CA VAL A 17 -3.45 9.48 3.36
C VAL A 17 -2.88 9.87 2.01
N LYS A 18 -3.72 10.03 0.99
CA LYS A 18 -3.32 10.52 -0.33
C LYS A 18 -2.60 11.87 -0.22
N THR A 19 -3.22 12.87 0.38
CA THR A 19 -2.61 14.21 0.52
C THR A 19 -1.28 14.15 1.27
N TRP A 20 -1.20 13.38 2.36
CA TRP A 20 0.03 13.24 3.13
C TRP A 20 1.16 12.55 2.37
N LEU A 21 0.85 11.49 1.61
CA LEU A 21 1.84 10.81 0.76
C LEU A 21 2.34 11.74 -0.35
N GLU A 22 1.45 12.49 -0.99
CA GLU A 22 1.81 13.45 -2.04
C GLU A 22 2.64 14.62 -1.48
N ALA A 23 2.38 15.06 -0.24
CA ALA A 23 3.16 16.08 0.45
C ALA A 23 4.63 15.68 0.68
N THR A 24 4.99 14.40 0.55
CA THR A 24 6.39 13.96 0.56
C THR A 24 7.16 14.42 -0.68
N THR A 25 6.48 14.89 -1.73
CA THR A 25 7.01 15.25 -3.05
C THR A 25 7.62 14.09 -3.85
N HIS A 26 7.50 12.85 -3.35
CA HIS A 26 8.06 11.64 -3.95
C HIS A 26 7.00 10.72 -4.56
N LEU A 27 5.73 10.99 -4.31
CA LEU A 27 4.60 10.16 -4.72
C LEU A 27 3.55 11.02 -5.41
N SER A 28 2.90 10.44 -6.43
CA SER A 28 1.67 10.98 -7.03
C SER A 28 0.62 9.88 -7.07
N MET A 29 -0.53 10.13 -6.42
CA MET A 29 -1.62 9.16 -6.26
C MET A 29 -2.74 9.50 -7.23
N SER A 30 -2.67 8.94 -8.43
CA SER A 30 -3.60 9.25 -9.51
C SER A 30 -5.00 8.67 -9.27
N TRP A 31 -5.13 7.59 -8.50
CA TRP A 31 -6.39 6.87 -8.33
C TRP A 31 -6.65 6.50 -6.87
N ASP A 32 -7.90 6.67 -6.45
CA ASP A 32 -8.45 6.07 -5.23
C ASP A 32 -9.52 5.02 -5.59
N ALA A 33 -9.69 4.02 -4.74
CA ALA A 33 -10.60 2.90 -4.99
C ALA A 33 -12.09 3.25 -4.94
N TYR A 34 -12.46 4.42 -4.41
CA TYR A 34 -13.85 4.84 -4.31
C TYR A 34 -14.34 5.41 -5.64
N GLU A 35 -13.49 6.15 -6.34
CA GLU A 35 -13.78 6.70 -7.67
C GLU A 35 -13.29 5.79 -8.81
N PHE A 36 -12.13 5.14 -8.63
CA PHE A 36 -11.41 4.40 -9.67
C PHE A 36 -11.07 2.96 -9.22
N PRO A 37 -12.08 2.11 -8.95
CA PRO A 37 -11.87 0.78 -8.39
C PRO A 37 -11.05 -0.13 -9.31
N VAL A 38 -11.18 0.02 -10.63
CA VAL A 38 -10.48 -0.83 -11.61
C VAL A 38 -8.96 -0.59 -11.55
N GLN A 39 -8.55 0.67 -11.51
CA GLN A 39 -7.14 1.09 -11.47
C GLN A 39 -6.45 0.66 -10.16
N CYS A 40 -7.23 0.53 -9.09
CA CYS A 40 -6.76 0.08 -7.78
C CYS A 40 -6.88 -1.43 -7.55
N THR A 41 -7.40 -2.19 -8.52
CA THR A 41 -7.57 -3.64 -8.41
C THR A 41 -6.42 -4.38 -9.08
N ARG A 42 -5.96 -5.46 -8.46
CA ARG A 42 -4.98 -6.41 -8.96
C ARG A 42 -5.53 -7.82 -8.82
N LYS A 43 -5.12 -8.71 -9.72
CA LYS A 43 -5.51 -10.11 -9.67
C LYS A 43 -4.42 -10.93 -8.95
N ARG A 44 -4.85 -11.86 -8.12
CA ARG A 44 -4.03 -12.81 -7.35
C ARG A 44 -3.83 -14.11 -8.13
N LEU A 45 -2.88 -14.94 -7.68
CA LEU A 45 -2.63 -16.27 -8.26
C LEU A 45 -3.84 -17.21 -8.18
N ASP A 46 -4.65 -17.11 -7.13
CA ASP A 46 -5.90 -17.87 -6.98
C ASP A 46 -7.05 -17.35 -7.86
N GLY A 47 -6.80 -16.32 -8.67
CA GLY A 47 -7.80 -15.70 -9.53
C GLY A 47 -8.66 -14.65 -8.84
N GLU A 48 -8.56 -14.49 -7.52
CA GLU A 48 -9.30 -13.49 -6.76
C GLU A 48 -8.79 -12.07 -7.04
N LEU A 49 -9.67 -11.09 -6.84
CA LEU A 49 -9.36 -9.68 -7.05
C LEU A 49 -9.04 -8.99 -5.72
N LYS A 50 -7.83 -8.45 -5.59
CA LYS A 50 -7.44 -7.57 -4.50
C LYS A 50 -7.58 -6.12 -4.93
N ARG A 51 -8.42 -5.35 -4.23
CA ARG A 51 -8.50 -3.90 -4.33
C ARG A 51 -7.67 -3.23 -3.25
N TYR A 52 -6.75 -2.35 -3.65
CA TYR A 52 -6.00 -1.45 -2.77
C TYR A 52 -6.73 -0.12 -2.63
N ASP A 53 -6.43 0.67 -1.60
CA ASP A 53 -7.13 1.93 -1.32
C ASP A 53 -6.68 3.06 -2.28
N LEU A 54 -5.40 3.10 -2.64
CA LEU A 54 -4.83 4.04 -3.62
C LEU A 54 -3.92 3.33 -4.62
N ALA A 55 -3.79 3.92 -5.81
CA ALA A 55 -2.79 3.58 -6.79
C ALA A 55 -2.17 4.83 -7.43
N GLY A 56 -0.90 4.72 -7.81
CA GLY A 56 -0.17 5.82 -8.43
C GLY A 56 1.25 5.42 -8.80
N LYS A 57 2.19 6.36 -8.62
CA LYS A 57 3.62 6.13 -8.89
C LYS A 57 4.53 6.94 -7.97
N PHE A 58 5.75 6.48 -7.82
CA PHE A 58 6.86 7.34 -7.42
C PHE A 58 7.17 8.36 -8.53
N ILE A 59 7.61 9.55 -8.14
CA ILE A 59 7.98 10.64 -9.04
C ILE A 59 9.40 11.15 -8.75
N GLY A 60 10.03 11.72 -9.77
CA GLY A 60 11.47 12.04 -9.77
C GLY A 60 12.28 10.95 -10.46
N GLU A 61 13.38 10.52 -9.84
CA GLU A 61 14.29 9.52 -10.41
C GLU A 61 13.68 8.11 -10.45
N LYS A 62 12.98 7.73 -9.38
CA LYS A 62 12.23 6.46 -9.32
C LYS A 62 10.83 6.72 -9.87
N LYS A 63 10.50 6.08 -10.99
CA LYS A 63 9.17 6.17 -11.64
C LYS A 63 8.41 4.85 -11.59
N ARG A 64 8.50 4.15 -10.45
CA ARG A 64 7.85 2.84 -10.25
C ARG A 64 6.37 3.02 -9.91
N PRO A 65 5.48 2.12 -10.38
CA PRO A 65 4.10 2.07 -9.90
C PRO A 65 4.06 1.81 -8.39
N VAL A 66 2.99 2.25 -7.74
CA VAL A 66 2.76 2.01 -6.31
C VAL A 66 1.29 1.78 -6.04
N VAL A 67 1.01 0.88 -5.10
CA VAL A 67 -0.32 0.70 -4.51
C VAL A 67 -0.25 0.87 -2.99
N VAL A 68 -1.34 1.36 -2.40
CA VAL A 68 -1.40 1.69 -0.98
C VAL A 68 -2.61 1.03 -0.34
N GLU A 69 -2.41 0.40 0.81
CA GLU A 69 -3.49 0.03 1.73
C GLU A 69 -3.44 0.96 2.95
N ALA A 70 -4.54 1.64 3.24
CA ALA A 70 -4.67 2.59 4.34
C ALA A 70 -5.71 2.10 5.33
N LYS A 71 -5.28 1.81 6.57
CA LYS A 71 -6.17 1.38 7.65
C LYS A 71 -6.08 2.30 8.86
N SER A 72 -7.11 3.10 9.08
CA SER A 72 -7.25 3.97 10.24
C SER A 72 -7.83 3.20 11.44
N TYR A 73 -7.10 3.21 12.55
CA TYR A 73 -7.51 2.64 13.83
C TYR A 73 -7.36 3.69 14.93
N GLU A 74 -8.36 3.78 15.81
CA GLU A 74 -8.31 4.63 17.02
C GLU A 74 -7.78 3.86 18.23
N THR A 75 -7.93 2.54 18.23
CA THR A 75 -7.47 1.63 19.28
C THR A 75 -6.74 0.43 18.67
N PRO A 76 -5.88 -0.27 19.43
CA PRO A 76 -5.30 -1.53 18.99
C PRO A 76 -6.40 -2.50 18.54
N GLY A 77 -6.21 -3.14 17.39
CA GLY A 77 -7.20 -4.06 16.82
C GLY A 77 -6.59 -5.08 15.88
N HIS A 78 -7.34 -5.45 14.84
CA HIS A 78 -6.96 -6.47 13.85
C HIS A 78 -5.89 -6.03 12.84
N GLN A 79 -5.07 -5.03 13.20
CA GLN A 79 -3.99 -4.50 12.36
C GLN A 79 -2.97 -5.56 11.98
N GLY A 80 -2.62 -6.43 12.93
CA GLY A 80 -1.64 -7.48 12.70
C GLY A 80 -2.10 -8.47 11.62
N SER A 81 -3.35 -8.94 11.70
CA SER A 81 -3.91 -9.86 10.70
C SER A 81 -4.14 -9.17 9.36
N ALA A 82 -4.67 -7.93 9.37
CA ALA A 82 -4.85 -7.17 8.13
C ALA A 82 -3.51 -6.85 7.43
N TYR A 83 -2.44 -6.66 8.21
CA TYR A 83 -1.09 -6.50 7.66
C TYR A 83 -0.57 -7.80 7.05
N GLN A 84 -0.82 -8.96 7.68
CA GLN A 84 -0.46 -10.25 7.09
C GLN A 84 -1.20 -10.50 5.76
N GLU A 85 -2.50 -10.18 5.70
CA GLU A 85 -3.26 -10.24 4.45
C GLU A 85 -2.66 -9.31 3.39
N PHE A 86 -2.29 -8.09 3.76
CA PHE A 86 -1.61 -7.16 2.85
C PHE A 86 -0.31 -7.74 2.28
N LEU A 87 0.53 -8.35 3.12
CA LEU A 87 1.77 -9.00 2.70
C LEU A 87 1.49 -10.14 1.72
N ALA A 88 0.60 -11.07 2.07
CA ALA A 88 0.24 -12.20 1.21
C ALA A 88 -0.31 -11.72 -0.15
N ASN A 89 -1.14 -10.67 -0.15
CA ASN A 89 -1.65 -10.04 -1.36
C ASN A 89 -0.54 -9.41 -2.21
N ALA A 90 0.42 -8.71 -1.60
CA ALA A 90 1.52 -8.08 -2.34
C ALA A 90 2.34 -9.13 -3.11
N TYR A 91 2.65 -10.27 -2.48
CA TYR A 91 3.33 -11.36 -3.17
C TYR A 91 2.46 -11.98 -4.26
N SER A 92 1.23 -12.39 -3.93
CA SER A 92 0.35 -13.09 -4.87
C SER A 92 0.03 -12.26 -6.12
N THR A 93 -0.24 -10.97 -5.93
CA THR A 93 -0.50 -10.06 -7.06
C THR A 93 0.75 -9.80 -7.90
N THR A 94 1.94 -9.75 -7.29
CA THR A 94 3.20 -9.62 -8.04
C THR A 94 3.50 -10.89 -8.84
N ALA A 95 3.33 -12.07 -8.24
CA ALA A 95 3.56 -13.35 -8.90
C ALA A 95 2.62 -13.52 -10.12
N TYR A 96 1.34 -13.19 -9.96
CA TYR A 96 0.38 -13.19 -11.06
C TYR A 96 0.79 -12.21 -12.16
N GLU A 97 1.16 -10.98 -11.81
CA GLU A 97 1.59 -9.97 -12.80
C GLU A 97 2.81 -10.43 -13.61
N ILE A 98 3.82 -11.00 -12.94
CA ILE A 98 5.03 -11.51 -13.58
C ILE A 98 4.69 -12.60 -14.59
N ALA A 99 3.81 -13.54 -14.23
CA ALA A 99 3.41 -14.63 -15.10
C ALA A 99 2.67 -14.14 -16.36
N GLU A 100 1.87 -13.09 -16.24
CA GLU A 100 0.95 -12.66 -17.30
C GLU A 100 1.53 -11.57 -18.21
N ILE A 101 2.23 -10.59 -17.64
CA ILE A 101 2.69 -9.39 -18.36
C ILE A 101 4.12 -8.96 -18.02
N GLY A 102 4.76 -9.59 -17.03
CA GLY A 102 6.11 -9.27 -16.56
C GLY A 102 6.14 -8.32 -15.35
N ASP A 103 7.32 -8.18 -14.75
CA ASP A 103 7.49 -7.45 -13.48
C ASP A 103 7.42 -5.93 -13.65
N SER A 104 6.31 -5.30 -13.23
CA SER A 104 6.17 -3.83 -13.22
C SER A 104 7.02 -3.15 -12.16
N LYS A 105 7.61 -3.91 -11.23
CA LYS A 105 8.32 -3.43 -10.04
C LYS A 105 7.45 -2.55 -9.16
N THR A 106 6.16 -2.89 -9.03
CA THR A 106 5.21 -2.20 -8.16
C THR A 106 5.70 -2.19 -6.72
N GLU A 107 5.67 -1.01 -6.11
CA GLU A 107 5.93 -0.77 -4.69
C GLU A 107 4.62 -0.89 -3.89
N PHE A 108 4.69 -1.37 -2.66
CA PHE A 108 3.52 -1.62 -1.82
C PHE A 108 3.64 -0.86 -0.50
N ILE A 109 2.71 0.07 -0.25
CA ILE A 109 2.73 0.88 0.96
C ILE A 109 1.57 0.50 1.88
N TRP A 110 1.89 0.13 3.12
CA TRP A 110 0.92 0.04 4.20
C TRP A 110 0.94 1.32 5.03
N VAL A 111 -0.21 1.95 5.21
CA VAL A 111 -0.38 3.13 6.06
C VAL A 111 -1.38 2.83 7.17
N THR A 112 -1.03 3.15 8.41
CA THR A 112 -1.97 3.08 9.53
C THR A 112 -1.80 4.24 10.50
N THR A 113 -2.82 4.52 11.30
CA THR A 113 -2.81 5.61 12.29
C THR A 113 -2.37 5.18 13.69
N HIS A 114 -2.22 3.88 13.92
CA HIS A 114 -1.89 3.35 15.23
C HIS A 114 -0.77 2.30 15.12
N PRO A 115 0.31 2.39 15.93
CA PRO A 115 1.37 1.39 15.92
C PRO A 115 0.84 -0.02 16.24
N PHE A 116 1.46 -1.04 15.66
CA PHE A 116 1.08 -2.44 15.89
C PHE A 116 2.31 -3.33 15.84
N SER A 117 2.19 -4.56 16.37
CA SER A 117 3.25 -5.57 16.33
C SER A 117 4.63 -5.04 16.76
N LEU A 118 4.69 -4.20 17.81
CA LEU A 118 5.89 -3.48 18.23
C LEU A 118 7.11 -4.39 18.45
N ASN A 119 6.89 -5.57 19.04
CA ASN A 119 7.94 -6.57 19.26
C ASN A 119 8.52 -7.17 17.98
N LYS A 120 7.87 -6.98 16.83
CA LYS A 120 8.30 -7.44 15.52
C LYS A 120 8.66 -6.29 14.57
N TRP A 121 8.62 -5.04 15.04
CA TRP A 121 8.73 -3.83 14.23
C TRP A 121 9.89 -3.84 13.22
N PRO A 122 11.14 -4.19 13.61
CA PRO A 122 12.28 -4.19 12.67
C PRO A 122 12.14 -5.18 11.52
N ASN A 123 11.26 -6.17 11.68
CA ASN A 123 11.12 -7.30 10.75
C ASN A 123 9.82 -7.24 9.96
N LEU A 124 8.97 -6.22 10.12
CA LEU A 124 7.64 -6.19 9.48
C LEU A 124 7.72 -6.19 7.94
N THR A 125 8.74 -5.58 7.36
CA THR A 125 9.00 -5.60 5.90
C THR A 125 10.02 -6.67 5.48
N SER A 126 10.43 -7.55 6.38
CA SER A 126 11.44 -8.58 6.08
C SER A 126 10.88 -9.71 5.21
N ARG A 127 11.77 -10.35 4.44
CA ARG A 127 11.49 -11.60 3.73
C ARG A 127 10.87 -12.69 4.62
N SER A 128 11.34 -12.82 5.87
CA SER A 128 10.78 -13.80 6.81
C SER A 128 9.35 -13.50 7.20
N MET A 129 9.01 -12.24 7.45
CA MET A 129 7.61 -11.83 7.71
C MET A 129 6.77 -12.04 6.46
N LEU A 130 7.35 -11.67 5.31
CA LEU A 130 7.04 -12.11 3.95
C LEU A 130 6.39 -13.49 3.90
N LYS A 131 7.29 -14.45 4.04
CA LYS A 131 7.02 -15.88 3.96
C LYS A 131 6.00 -16.34 4.99
N SER A 132 6.13 -15.92 6.25
CA SER A 132 5.18 -16.30 7.31
C SER A 132 3.75 -15.83 7.04
N ALA A 133 3.56 -14.68 6.37
CA ALA A 133 2.23 -14.21 6.00
C ALA A 133 1.59 -15.07 4.90
N ILE A 134 2.38 -15.48 3.91
CA ILE A 134 1.94 -16.37 2.83
C ILE A 134 1.65 -17.78 3.35
N GLU A 135 2.52 -18.32 4.22
CA GLU A 135 2.30 -19.62 4.86
C GLU A 135 1.04 -19.65 5.74
N ALA A 136 0.65 -18.51 6.32
CA ALA A 136 -0.58 -18.37 7.08
C ALA A 136 -1.84 -18.23 6.19
N LEU A 137 -1.67 -17.88 4.91
CA LEU A 137 -2.73 -17.65 3.92
C LEU A 137 -2.40 -18.39 2.61
N PRO A 138 -2.21 -19.73 2.64
CA PRO A 138 -1.71 -20.49 1.51
C PRO A 138 -2.65 -20.45 0.29
N GLU A 139 -3.93 -20.15 0.48
CA GLU A 139 -4.89 -19.98 -0.60
C GLU A 139 -4.46 -18.88 -1.58
N CYS A 140 -3.72 -17.86 -1.13
CA CYS A 140 -3.23 -16.79 -2.01
C CYS A 140 -2.24 -17.26 -3.08
N LEU A 141 -1.70 -18.48 -2.95
CA LEU A 141 -0.80 -19.06 -3.94
C LEU A 141 -1.54 -19.71 -5.11
N GLY A 142 -2.85 -19.93 -5.03
CA GLY A 142 -3.58 -20.60 -6.12
C GLY A 142 -3.09 -22.02 -6.43
N GLY A 143 -2.40 -22.67 -5.49
CA GLY A 143 -1.77 -23.99 -5.66
C GLY A 143 -0.31 -23.96 -6.12
N GLU A 144 0.25 -22.78 -6.39
CA GLU A 144 1.66 -22.61 -6.75
C GLU A 144 2.60 -22.76 -5.55
N SER A 145 3.86 -23.10 -5.81
CA SER A 145 4.91 -23.08 -4.79
C SER A 145 5.42 -21.65 -4.53
N ILE A 146 5.92 -21.41 -3.32
CA ILE A 146 6.56 -20.13 -2.97
C ILE A 146 7.91 -20.02 -3.71
N ASP A 147 8.09 -18.95 -4.47
CA ASP A 147 9.32 -18.53 -5.11
C ASP A 147 10.15 -17.70 -4.12
N GLU A 148 11.33 -18.23 -3.76
CA GLU A 148 12.21 -17.65 -2.75
C GLU A 148 12.95 -16.38 -3.21
N ASP A 149 13.15 -16.21 -4.52
CA ASP A 149 13.75 -15.02 -5.12
C ASP A 149 12.69 -13.91 -5.20
N LEU A 150 11.46 -14.27 -5.59
CA LEU A 150 10.34 -13.34 -5.60
C LEU A 150 10.01 -12.82 -4.20
N LEU A 151 10.07 -13.68 -3.17
CA LEU A 151 9.94 -13.26 -1.78
C LEU A 151 10.91 -12.14 -1.41
N THR A 152 12.17 -12.25 -1.83
CA THR A 152 13.20 -11.24 -1.60
C THR A 152 12.85 -9.96 -2.34
N ALA A 153 12.51 -10.08 -3.63
CA ALA A 153 12.19 -8.94 -4.47
C ALA A 153 10.95 -8.16 -3.99
N VAL A 154 9.91 -8.85 -3.50
CA VAL A 154 8.71 -8.21 -2.95
C VAL A 154 9.01 -7.57 -1.61
N ALA A 155 9.78 -8.22 -0.73
CA ALA A 155 10.14 -7.66 0.57
C ALA A 155 10.87 -6.31 0.44
N GLU A 156 11.75 -6.17 -0.55
CA GLU A 156 12.45 -4.90 -0.85
C GLU A 156 11.53 -3.77 -1.36
N ARG A 157 10.29 -4.08 -1.75
CA ARG A 157 9.29 -3.15 -2.28
C ARG A 157 8.23 -2.76 -1.24
N LEU A 158 8.35 -3.26 -0.01
CA LEU A 158 7.40 -3.00 1.08
C LEU A 158 7.77 -1.72 1.82
N TRP A 159 6.77 -0.86 2.02
CA TRP A 159 6.86 0.31 2.86
C TRP A 159 5.84 0.20 3.99
N LEU A 160 6.28 0.49 5.21
CA LEU A 160 5.44 0.51 6.40
C LEU A 160 5.46 1.91 6.99
N LEU A 161 4.31 2.56 7.00
CA LEU A 161 4.14 3.92 7.50
C LEU A 161 3.10 3.93 8.62
N VAL A 162 3.48 4.49 9.77
CA VAL A 162 2.56 4.79 10.86
C VAL A 162 2.53 6.30 11.02
N ARG A 163 1.35 6.89 10.90
CA ARG A 163 1.16 8.34 10.95
C ARG A 163 0.21 8.76 12.06
N HIS A 164 0.45 9.92 12.64
CA HIS A 164 -0.50 10.59 13.51
C HIS A 164 -1.33 11.59 12.70
N GLU A 165 -2.61 11.79 13.04
CA GLU A 165 -3.52 12.71 12.31
C GLU A 165 -3.00 14.16 12.27
N ARG A 166 -2.37 14.63 13.35
CA ARG A 166 -1.70 15.94 13.42
C ARG A 166 -0.63 16.17 12.35
N GLN A 167 -0.10 15.13 11.71
CA GLN A 167 0.82 15.31 10.58
C GLN A 167 0.13 15.97 9.37
N ASN A 168 -1.21 15.91 9.27
CA ASN A 168 -1.97 16.65 8.27
C ASN A 168 -1.77 18.18 8.43
N GLU A 169 -1.65 18.68 9.66
CA GLU A 169 -1.52 20.13 9.96
C GLU A 169 -0.17 20.71 9.52
N ILE A 170 0.84 19.86 9.34
CA ILE A 170 2.21 20.24 8.95
C ILE A 170 2.59 19.70 7.56
N SER A 171 1.61 19.18 6.82
CA SER A 171 1.81 18.72 5.45
C SER A 171 1.60 19.87 4.48
N LEU A 172 2.32 19.84 3.37
CA LEU A 172 2.11 20.77 2.26
C LEU A 172 0.66 20.66 1.76
N THR A 173 0.03 21.81 1.57
CA THR A 173 -1.22 21.89 0.82
C THR A 173 -0.98 21.59 -0.65
N ASN A 174 -2.04 21.27 -1.40
CA ASN A 174 -1.93 21.03 -2.85
C ASN A 174 -1.33 22.23 -3.60
N LEU A 175 -1.65 23.46 -3.19
CA LEU A 175 -1.12 24.67 -3.83
C LEU A 175 0.40 24.82 -3.58
N GLU A 176 0.85 24.60 -2.35
CA GLU A 176 2.27 24.62 -2.01
C GLU A 176 3.02 23.49 -2.74
N LEU A 177 2.42 22.31 -2.81
CA LEU A 177 2.98 21.16 -3.50
C LEU A 177 3.19 21.43 -4.99
N MET A 178 2.21 22.06 -5.67
CA MET A 178 2.35 22.44 -7.08
C MET A 178 3.50 23.43 -7.30
N SER A 179 3.68 24.39 -6.39
CA SER A 179 4.80 25.33 -6.45
C SER A 179 6.14 24.61 -6.25
N ILE A 180 6.22 23.70 -5.29
CA ILE A 180 7.44 22.95 -4.98
C ILE A 180 7.82 22.00 -6.13
N TYR A 181 6.85 21.35 -6.77
CA TYR A 181 7.11 20.47 -7.92
C TYR A 181 7.81 21.18 -9.08
N GLN A 182 7.45 22.44 -9.35
CA GLN A 182 8.14 23.25 -10.36
C GLN A 182 9.61 23.48 -9.99
N HIS A 183 9.90 23.78 -8.72
CA HIS A 183 11.27 24.02 -8.25
C HIS A 183 12.11 22.74 -8.20
N LEU A 184 11.48 21.60 -7.88
CA LEU A 184 12.15 20.29 -7.84
C LEU A 184 12.32 19.65 -9.22
N GLY A 185 11.72 20.23 -10.27
CA GLY A 185 11.68 19.60 -11.61
C GLY A 185 10.96 18.24 -11.59
N ARG A 186 10.01 18.05 -10.67
CA ARG A 186 9.22 16.83 -10.55
C ARG A 186 7.85 17.08 -11.14
N HIS A 187 7.40 16.18 -12.01
CA HIS A 187 6.08 16.27 -12.64
C HIS A 187 5.25 15.06 -12.24
N PRO A 188 4.10 15.27 -11.56
CA PRO A 188 3.15 14.20 -11.29
C PRO A 188 2.59 13.59 -12.58
#